data_AF-A0A353Z6N8-F1
#
_entry.id   AF-A0A353Z6N8-F1
#
_cell.length_a   1.000
_cell.length_b   1.000
_cell.length_c   1.000
_cell.angle_alpha   90.00
_cell.angle_beta   90.00
_cell.angle_gamma   90.00
#
_symmetry.space_group_name_H-M   'P 1'
#
loop_
_entity.id
_entity.type
_entity.pdbx_description
1 polymer ?
#
loop_
_entity_poly.entity_id
_entity_poly.type
_entity_poly.pdbx_seq_one_letter_code
_entity_poly.pdbx_strand_id
1 'polypeptide(L)'
;NRKLCLIIVTDESGDDGEGDLLEEAVKRCKTARSPVYILGRESLFGYKYGRMRWQDPKYGLDHWLTIHRGPETPFAEALQYDGLHDRWDSHPSGFAPYEMARLAKESGGIYFLLPHEEQNLVGQAAAEQRKFAFLDMKEYIPDLSSRRRYAEVRQKSKFRLAVAEAVRLLDPRVDPQLQIQEIWYSTDPAAFRSAGQENFQRAIRAMGLLNQAIAVLQKVEPLRDAEESTRWRANFDLAYAQVLAYRVRLFQFLLAMDSHLTNFPEPKNKQNNTWNIGRVQEMLVPTERQIKLTKVDTDQLNSQLALARQKFEFVKKTHPNTPWSNRAQFELNQGFGMKFFEGFRDPRYDKITSEIKFPTL
;
A
#
# COMPACT_ATOMS: atom_id res chain seq x y z
N ASN A 1 7.82 43.42 21.95
CA ASN A 1 8.12 42.07 21.42
C ASN A 1 6.87 41.41 20.89
N ARG A 2 6.65 41.41 19.58
CA ARG A 2 5.55 40.66 18.95
C ARG A 2 5.97 39.19 18.85
N LYS A 3 5.09 38.26 19.25
CA LYS A 3 5.27 36.82 19.05
C LYS A 3 4.47 36.41 17.83
N LEU A 4 5.09 35.69 16.90
CA LEU A 4 4.44 35.11 15.74
C LEU A 4 4.16 33.63 16.02
N CYS A 5 2.98 33.16 15.66
CA CYS A 5 2.67 31.74 15.54
C CYS A 5 2.04 31.49 14.16
N LEU A 6 2.25 30.28 13.65
CA LEU A 6 1.66 29.83 12.40
C LEU A 6 0.64 28.74 12.74
N ILE A 7 -0.55 28.82 12.14
CA ILE A 7 -1.58 27.81 12.27
C ILE A 7 -1.90 27.31 10.86
N ILE A 8 -1.69 26.01 10.64
CA ILE A 8 -1.99 25.33 9.38
C ILE A 8 -3.20 24.44 9.62
N VAL A 9 -4.22 24.57 8.78
CA VAL A 9 -5.38 23.68 8.77
C VAL A 9 -5.39 23.01 7.41
N THR A 10 -5.24 21.70 7.37
CA THR A 10 -5.12 20.96 6.11
C THR A 10 -5.67 19.55 6.25
N ASP A 11 -6.27 19.07 5.17
CA ASP A 11 -6.64 17.68 4.98
C ASP A 11 -5.68 16.98 4.01
N GLU A 12 -4.43 17.44 3.86
CA GLU A 12 -3.39 16.76 3.07
C GLU A 12 -2.01 16.83 3.75
N SER A 13 -1.06 16.02 3.31
CA SER A 13 0.32 16.04 3.79
C SER A 13 1.22 17.07 3.08
N GLY A 14 0.75 17.64 1.96
CA GLY A 14 1.57 18.41 1.03
C GLY A 14 2.36 17.53 0.05
N ASP A 15 2.89 18.13 -1.01
CA ASP A 15 3.62 17.48 -2.11
C ASP A 15 5.07 17.97 -2.26
N ASP A 16 5.46 19.00 -1.51
CA ASP A 16 6.71 19.76 -1.65
C ASP A 16 7.82 19.34 -0.66
N GLY A 17 7.49 18.47 0.30
CA GLY A 17 8.39 18.03 1.37
C GLY A 17 9.45 16.99 0.99
N GLU A 18 9.45 16.51 -0.25
CA GLU A 18 10.52 15.64 -0.76
C GLU A 18 11.79 16.41 -1.17
N GLY A 19 11.70 17.73 -1.32
CA GLY A 19 12.83 18.64 -1.58
C GLY A 19 13.36 19.37 -0.34
N ASP A 20 14.07 20.48 -0.55
CA ASP A 20 14.70 21.26 0.52
C ASP A 20 13.72 22.20 1.28
N LEU A 21 12.48 22.34 0.76
CA LEU A 21 11.50 23.31 1.26
C LEU A 21 11.09 23.06 2.72
N LEU A 22 10.97 21.79 3.13
CA LEU A 22 10.66 21.46 4.53
C LEU A 22 11.76 21.93 5.48
N GLU A 23 13.03 21.66 5.16
CA GLU A 23 14.16 22.06 6.01
C GLU A 23 14.35 23.58 6.00
N GLU A 24 14.07 24.23 4.88
CA GLU A 24 14.01 25.69 4.80
C GLU A 24 12.90 26.27 5.70
N ALA A 25 11.69 25.72 5.64
CA ALA A 25 10.56 26.13 6.47
C ALA A 25 10.87 25.94 7.96
N VAL A 26 11.44 24.78 8.34
CA VAL A 26 11.90 24.50 9.70
C VAL A 26 12.93 25.54 10.15
N LYS A 27 13.94 25.82 9.33
CA LYS A 27 14.98 26.82 9.63
C LYS A 27 14.38 28.20 9.84
N ARG A 28 13.48 28.65 8.95
CA ARG A 28 12.81 29.95 9.05
C ARG A 28 11.97 30.05 10.34
N CYS A 29 11.20 29.02 10.67
CA CYS A 29 10.40 28.98 11.90
C CYS A 29 11.27 29.04 13.16
N LYS A 30 12.38 28.29 13.19
CA LYS A 30 13.36 28.32 14.29
C LYS A 30 13.99 29.69 14.46
N THR A 31 14.46 30.30 13.38
CA THR A 31 15.07 31.65 13.41
C THR A 31 14.07 32.69 13.90
N ALA A 32 12.82 32.62 13.42
CA ALA A 32 11.74 33.51 13.83
C ALA A 32 11.15 33.19 15.23
N ARG A 33 11.61 32.11 15.89
CA ARG A 33 11.06 31.61 17.16
C ARG A 33 9.53 31.48 17.12
N SER A 34 9.02 30.99 15.98
CA SER A 34 7.60 30.92 15.68
C SER A 34 7.13 29.46 15.70
N PRO A 35 6.32 29.05 16.69
CA PRO A 35 5.75 27.70 16.70
C PRO A 35 4.75 27.53 15.57
N VAL A 36 4.73 26.34 14.98
CA VAL A 36 3.76 25.93 13.96
C VAL A 36 2.78 24.93 14.58
N TYR A 37 1.53 25.34 14.71
CA TYR A 37 0.43 24.46 15.11
C TYR A 37 -0.28 23.95 13.85
N ILE A 38 -0.52 22.65 13.79
CA ILE A 38 -1.12 22.03 12.61
C ILE A 38 -2.37 21.29 13.04
N LEU A 39 -3.49 21.56 12.40
CA LEU A 39 -4.73 20.81 12.54
C LEU A 39 -4.87 20.01 11.25
N GLY A 40 -4.60 18.71 11.35
CA GLY A 40 -4.58 17.85 10.18
C GLY A 40 -5.03 16.43 10.47
N ARG A 41 -5.06 15.65 9.40
CA ARG A 41 -5.55 14.27 9.42
C ARG A 41 -4.45 13.27 9.70
N GLU A 42 -4.85 12.03 9.90
CA GLU A 42 -3.91 10.94 10.09
C GLU A 42 -3.20 10.60 8.78
N SER A 43 -1.93 10.18 8.87
CA SER A 43 -1.24 9.62 7.72
C SER A 43 -1.76 8.21 7.43
N LEU A 44 -1.77 7.84 6.15
CA LEU A 44 -1.89 6.44 5.75
C LEU A 44 -0.64 5.67 6.18
N PHE A 45 -0.87 4.44 6.60
CA PHE A 45 0.15 3.56 7.14
C PHE A 45 1.20 3.19 6.10
N GLY A 46 2.37 3.82 6.20
CA GLY A 46 3.52 3.62 5.34
C GLY A 46 3.23 3.90 3.86
N TYR A 47 2.22 4.71 3.54
CA TYR A 47 1.81 4.98 2.15
C TYR A 47 1.55 6.46 1.91
N LYS A 48 1.81 6.91 0.68
CA LYS A 48 1.75 8.33 0.30
C LYS A 48 0.35 8.79 -0.12
N TYR A 49 -0.41 7.91 -0.78
CA TYR A 49 -1.57 8.32 -1.56
C TYR A 49 -2.88 7.77 -0.99
N GLY A 50 -3.79 8.68 -0.64
CA GLY A 50 -5.19 8.35 -0.40
C GLY A 50 -6.02 8.56 -1.66
N ARG A 51 -7.27 8.09 -1.65
CA ARG A 51 -8.23 8.45 -2.70
C ARG A 51 -9.51 8.98 -2.08
N MET A 52 -10.02 10.06 -2.65
CA MET A 52 -11.33 10.60 -2.32
C MET A 52 -12.32 10.35 -3.45
N ARG A 53 -13.51 9.87 -3.09
CA ARG A 53 -14.64 9.83 -4.01
C ARG A 53 -15.10 11.25 -4.29
N TRP A 54 -15.14 11.59 -5.56
CA TRP A 54 -15.76 12.80 -6.07
C TRP A 54 -16.77 12.40 -7.14
N GLN A 55 -18.02 12.83 -6.98
CA GLN A 55 -19.06 12.58 -7.96
C GLN A 55 -19.15 13.77 -8.91
N ASP A 56 -19.05 13.50 -10.21
CA ASP A 56 -19.22 14.52 -11.23
C ASP A 56 -20.66 15.07 -11.19
N PRO A 57 -20.85 16.40 -11.02
CA PRO A 57 -22.18 16.97 -10.85
C PRO A 57 -23.03 16.97 -12.13
N LYS A 58 -22.41 16.84 -13.31
CA LYS A 58 -23.12 16.90 -14.60
C LYS A 58 -23.69 15.54 -15.01
N TYR A 59 -22.94 14.49 -14.78
CA TYR A 59 -23.20 13.14 -15.28
C TYR A 59 -23.43 12.11 -14.15
N GLY A 60 -23.15 12.48 -12.90
CA GLY A 60 -23.34 11.64 -11.72
C GLY A 60 -22.35 10.48 -11.62
N LEU A 61 -21.22 10.55 -12.33
CA LEU A 61 -20.19 9.51 -12.32
C LEU A 61 -19.26 9.68 -11.13
N ASP A 62 -18.99 8.58 -10.43
CA ASP A 62 -18.00 8.56 -9.35
C ASP A 62 -16.59 8.51 -9.92
N HIS A 63 -15.71 9.36 -9.41
CA HIS A 63 -14.28 9.38 -9.69
C HIS A 63 -13.50 9.29 -8.38
N TRP A 64 -12.29 8.74 -8.46
CA TRP A 64 -11.42 8.51 -7.30
C TRP A 64 -10.19 9.39 -7.44
N LEU A 65 -10.22 10.56 -6.81
CA LEU A 65 -9.15 11.54 -6.90
C LEU A 65 -8.03 11.18 -5.93
N THR A 66 -6.79 11.20 -6.40
CA THR A 66 -5.62 10.92 -5.58
C THR A 66 -5.26 12.14 -4.73
N ILE A 67 -5.10 11.93 -3.42
CA ILE A 67 -4.70 12.97 -2.46
C ILE A 67 -3.40 12.57 -1.74
N HIS A 68 -2.64 13.56 -1.27
CA HIS A 68 -1.42 13.34 -0.50
C HIS A 68 -1.78 13.17 0.98
N ARG A 69 -1.50 11.98 1.52
CA ARG A 69 -1.97 11.55 2.84
C ARG A 69 -0.90 10.83 3.66
N GLY A 70 0.38 11.11 3.41
CA GLY A 70 1.48 10.45 4.09
C GLY A 70 2.76 10.38 3.26
N PRO A 71 3.71 9.50 3.63
CA PRO A 71 3.68 8.59 4.78
C PRO A 71 4.03 9.30 6.11
N GLU A 72 3.95 8.56 7.21
CA GLU A 72 4.32 9.04 8.55
C GLU A 72 5.83 9.04 8.81
N THR A 73 6.64 8.58 7.84
CA THR A 73 8.09 8.45 7.91
C THR A 73 8.80 9.20 6.78
N PRO A 74 10.09 9.53 6.92
CA PRO A 74 10.84 10.20 5.85
C PRO A 74 10.82 9.39 4.55
N PHE A 75 10.95 8.06 4.60
CA PHE A 75 10.82 7.22 3.42
C PHE A 75 9.88 6.06 3.70
N ALA A 76 9.37 5.44 2.64
CA ALA A 76 8.56 4.24 2.76
C ALA A 76 9.33 3.13 3.50
N GLU A 77 8.76 2.64 4.59
CA GLU A 77 9.24 1.48 5.35
C GLU A 77 8.34 0.24 5.16
N ALA A 78 7.14 0.44 4.64
CA ALA A 78 6.19 -0.61 4.28
C ALA A 78 6.19 -0.85 2.77
N LEU A 79 5.77 -2.04 2.34
CA LEU A 79 5.60 -2.33 0.91
C LEU A 79 4.62 -1.33 0.28
N GLN A 80 4.94 -0.92 -0.95
CA GLN A 80 4.16 0.02 -1.75
C GLN A 80 3.27 -0.71 -2.79
N TYR A 81 3.30 -2.04 -2.73
CA TYR A 81 2.65 -2.99 -3.61
C TYR A 81 1.73 -3.89 -2.81
N ASP A 82 0.58 -4.25 -3.37
CA ASP A 82 -0.47 -5.04 -2.69
C ASP A 82 -0.56 -6.50 -3.16
N GLY A 83 0.41 -6.92 -3.98
CA GLY A 83 0.43 -8.23 -4.61
C GLY A 83 -0.01 -8.24 -6.07
N LEU A 84 -0.66 -7.17 -6.56
CA LEU A 84 -1.04 -7.01 -7.98
C LEU A 84 -0.64 -5.65 -8.54
N HIS A 85 -0.77 -4.57 -7.78
CA HIS A 85 -0.44 -3.22 -8.23
C HIS A 85 -0.06 -2.32 -7.04
N ASP A 86 0.01 -1.00 -7.24
CA ASP A 86 0.22 -0.08 -6.12
C ASP A 86 -0.92 -0.20 -5.11
N ARG A 87 -0.64 0.17 -3.86
CA ARG A 87 -1.64 0.07 -2.80
C ARG A 87 -2.85 0.96 -3.09
N TRP A 88 -4.04 0.37 -2.94
CA TRP A 88 -5.35 1.05 -3.02
C TRP A 88 -6.08 1.12 -1.66
N ASP A 89 -5.32 1.03 -0.56
CA ASP A 89 -5.86 1.02 0.79
C ASP A 89 -5.65 2.36 1.52
N SER A 90 -6.51 2.57 2.52
CA SER A 90 -6.54 3.76 3.37
C SER A 90 -6.38 3.38 4.85
N HIS A 91 -5.50 2.42 5.15
CA HIS A 91 -5.24 2.01 6.53
C HIS A 91 -4.61 3.16 7.34
N PRO A 92 -5.15 3.49 8.52
CA PRO A 92 -4.58 4.53 9.39
C PRO A 92 -3.23 4.12 9.98
N SER A 93 -2.31 5.08 10.13
CA SER A 93 -0.96 4.84 10.68
C SER A 93 -0.85 4.97 12.20
N GLY A 94 -1.80 5.61 12.88
CA GLY A 94 -1.66 6.10 14.26
C GLY A 94 -0.91 7.43 14.39
N PHE A 95 -0.40 8.00 13.29
CA PHE A 95 0.54 9.12 13.31
C PHE A 95 0.20 10.19 12.26
N ALA A 96 0.81 11.37 12.44
CA ALA A 96 0.73 12.46 11.49
C ALA A 96 1.69 12.24 10.30
N PRO A 97 1.42 12.82 9.11
CA PRO A 97 2.35 12.80 7.99
C PRO A 97 3.71 13.39 8.36
N TYR A 98 4.79 12.81 7.84
CA TYR A 98 6.16 13.11 8.24
C TYR A 98 6.49 14.61 8.16
N GLU A 99 6.16 15.24 7.04
CA GLU A 99 6.46 16.64 6.74
C GLU A 99 5.90 17.55 7.82
N MET A 100 4.60 17.39 8.09
CA MET A 100 3.85 18.20 9.05
C MET A 100 4.28 17.88 10.49
N ALA A 101 4.44 16.60 10.83
CA ALA A 101 4.89 16.17 12.15
C ALA A 101 6.28 16.73 12.49
N ARG A 102 7.20 16.68 11.52
CA ARG A 102 8.56 17.24 11.65
C ARG A 102 8.50 18.75 11.79
N LEU A 103 7.76 19.46 10.94
CA LEU A 103 7.64 20.92 11.02
C LEU A 103 7.09 21.38 12.38
N ALA A 104 6.01 20.76 12.86
CA ALA A 104 5.43 21.06 14.17
C ALA A 104 6.44 20.79 15.30
N LYS A 105 7.08 19.62 15.29
CA LYS A 105 8.08 19.24 16.32
C LYS A 105 9.27 20.19 16.35
N GLU A 106 9.87 20.45 15.19
CA GLU A 106 11.10 21.24 15.09
C GLU A 106 10.88 22.74 15.32
N SER A 107 9.66 23.25 15.11
CA SER A 107 9.29 24.63 15.43
C SER A 107 8.86 24.84 16.89
N GLY A 108 8.69 23.77 17.67
CA GLY A 108 8.15 23.83 19.04
C GLY A 108 6.63 23.97 19.12
N GLY A 109 5.92 23.64 18.04
CA GLY A 109 4.46 23.60 17.99
C GLY A 109 3.89 22.20 18.26
N ILE A 110 2.63 22.00 17.86
CA ILE A 110 1.86 20.78 18.13
C ILE A 110 1.06 20.40 16.87
N TYR A 111 1.03 19.11 16.55
CA TYR A 111 0.11 18.55 15.56
C TYR A 111 -1.15 18.02 16.27
N PHE A 112 -2.31 18.53 15.89
CA PHE A 112 -3.62 18.14 16.37
C PHE A 112 -4.30 17.26 15.33
N LEU A 113 -4.59 16.02 15.70
CA LEU A 113 -5.32 15.08 14.86
C LEU A 113 -6.80 15.44 14.83
N LEU A 114 -7.34 15.72 13.63
CA LEU A 114 -8.74 16.08 13.45
C LEU A 114 -9.65 14.85 13.60
N PRO A 115 -10.64 14.86 14.54
CA PRO A 115 -11.31 13.63 15.01
C PRO A 115 -12.50 13.12 14.19
N HIS A 116 -12.73 13.54 12.94
CA HIS A 116 -13.97 13.25 12.20
C HIS A 116 -13.86 12.13 11.16
N GLU A 117 -14.95 11.41 10.89
CA GLU A 117 -15.06 10.47 9.77
C GLU A 117 -14.89 11.19 8.42
N GLU A 118 -14.05 10.66 7.55
CA GLU A 118 -13.86 11.18 6.19
C GLU A 118 -14.84 10.45 5.25
N GLN A 119 -16.05 11.01 5.09
CA GLN A 119 -17.14 10.38 4.32
C GLN A 119 -16.78 10.05 2.86
N ASN A 120 -15.82 10.77 2.29
CA ASN A 120 -15.40 10.60 0.90
C ASN A 120 -14.09 9.82 0.77
N LEU A 121 -13.41 9.46 1.85
CA LEU A 121 -12.22 8.62 1.76
C LEU A 121 -12.63 7.23 1.26
N VAL A 122 -11.95 6.72 0.25
CA VAL A 122 -12.20 5.39 -0.31
C VAL A 122 -11.00 4.48 -0.11
N GLY A 123 -11.18 3.22 -0.49
CA GLY A 123 -10.16 2.19 -0.37
C GLY A 123 -10.43 1.29 0.84
N GLN A 124 -9.67 0.21 0.90
CA GLN A 124 -9.76 -0.73 2.02
C GLN A 124 -9.41 0.01 3.33
N ALA A 125 -10.13 -0.30 4.41
CA ALA A 125 -10.02 0.35 5.71
C ALA A 125 -10.43 1.85 5.79
N ALA A 126 -10.97 2.45 4.72
CA ALA A 126 -11.38 3.87 4.75
C ALA A 126 -12.49 4.20 5.77
N ALA A 127 -13.35 3.23 6.10
CA ALA A 127 -14.40 3.35 7.11
C ALA A 127 -13.98 2.80 8.49
N GLU A 128 -12.72 2.41 8.68
CA GLU A 128 -12.27 1.92 9.99
C GLU A 128 -12.26 3.06 11.01
N GLN A 129 -13.17 3.00 11.99
CA GLN A 129 -13.18 3.90 13.15
C GLN A 129 -12.08 3.58 14.18
N ARG A 130 -11.23 2.58 13.90
CA ARG A 130 -10.24 2.08 14.86
C ARG A 130 -9.18 3.14 15.11
N LYS A 131 -9.14 3.65 16.34
CA LYS A 131 -8.08 4.53 16.83
C LYS A 131 -7.08 3.71 17.62
N PHE A 132 -5.80 3.83 17.29
CA PHE A 132 -4.73 3.18 18.05
C PHE A 132 -4.46 3.95 19.34
N ALA A 133 -4.37 3.23 20.46
CA ALA A 133 -4.07 3.87 21.75
C ALA A 133 -2.62 4.36 21.76
N PHE A 134 -2.39 5.57 22.28
CA PHE A 134 -1.05 6.16 22.33
C PHE A 134 -0.03 5.27 23.05
N LEU A 135 -0.44 4.61 24.13
CA LEU A 135 0.43 3.72 24.91
C LEU A 135 0.91 2.53 24.08
N ASP A 136 0.05 1.95 23.25
CA ASP A 136 0.40 0.83 22.36
C ASP A 136 1.37 1.29 21.25
N MET A 137 1.22 2.54 20.78
CA MET A 137 1.99 3.11 19.67
C MET A 137 3.31 3.79 20.10
N LYS A 138 3.57 3.94 21.41
CA LYS A 138 4.71 4.72 21.92
C LYS A 138 6.07 4.21 21.44
N GLU A 139 6.25 2.89 21.34
CA GLU A 139 7.51 2.29 20.86
C GLU A 139 7.63 2.30 19.32
N TYR A 140 6.55 2.64 18.62
CA TYR A 140 6.43 2.62 17.17
C TYR A 140 6.50 4.02 16.55
N ILE A 141 6.79 5.05 17.37
CA ILE A 141 6.87 6.44 16.94
C ILE A 141 7.85 6.54 15.75
N PRO A 142 7.43 7.17 14.64
CA PRO A 142 8.29 7.32 13.47
C PRO A 142 9.50 8.21 13.76
N ASP A 143 10.60 7.94 13.07
CA ASP A 143 11.78 8.79 13.12
C ASP A 143 11.52 10.09 12.34
N LEU A 144 11.37 11.19 13.08
CA LEU A 144 11.12 12.51 12.51
C LEU A 144 12.42 13.28 12.20
N SER A 145 13.59 12.65 12.14
CA SER A 145 14.85 13.29 11.72
C SER A 145 14.80 13.70 10.24
N SER A 146 15.74 14.54 9.80
CA SER A 146 15.80 14.94 8.39
C SER A 146 15.99 13.72 7.49
N ARG A 147 15.44 13.76 6.27
CA ARG A 147 15.57 12.70 5.27
C ARG A 147 17.04 12.24 5.11
N ARG A 148 17.98 13.19 5.07
CA ARG A 148 19.42 12.91 5.00
C ARG A 148 19.90 12.10 6.22
N ARG A 149 19.60 12.56 7.43
CA ARG A 149 20.04 11.89 8.66
C ARG A 149 19.43 10.49 8.77
N TYR A 150 18.13 10.37 8.47
CA TYR A 150 17.43 9.11 8.45
C TYR A 150 18.08 8.13 7.46
N ALA A 151 18.38 8.57 6.24
CA ALA A 151 19.04 7.75 5.22
C ALA A 151 20.43 7.28 5.68
N GLU A 152 21.23 8.17 6.27
CA GLU A 152 22.56 7.83 6.83
C GLU A 152 22.47 6.78 7.94
N VAL A 153 21.48 6.87 8.84
CA VAL A 153 21.27 5.89 9.91
C VAL A 153 20.82 4.55 9.32
N ARG A 154 19.85 4.59 8.39
CA ARG A 154 19.35 3.39 7.71
C ARG A 154 20.47 2.63 7.00
N GLN A 155 21.36 3.35 6.30
CA GLN A 155 22.49 2.77 5.56
C GLN A 155 23.51 2.04 6.45
N LYS A 156 23.58 2.35 7.74
CA LYS A 156 24.49 1.66 8.68
C LYS A 156 23.94 0.33 9.17
N SER A 157 22.63 0.09 9.05
CA SER A 157 21.99 -1.15 9.47
C SER A 157 21.74 -2.07 8.26
N LYS A 158 22.42 -3.22 8.24
CA LYS A 158 22.18 -4.26 7.21
C LYS A 158 20.72 -4.71 7.22
N PHE A 159 20.10 -4.77 8.40
CA PHE A 159 18.71 -5.16 8.57
C PHE A 159 17.74 -4.14 7.93
N ARG A 160 17.88 -2.85 8.27
CA ARG A 160 17.02 -1.79 7.72
C ARG A 160 17.24 -1.58 6.23
N LEU A 161 18.47 -1.76 5.75
CA LEU A 161 18.78 -1.74 4.32
C LEU A 161 18.04 -2.81 3.55
N ALA A 162 18.02 -4.06 4.05
CA ALA A 162 17.32 -5.16 3.39
C ALA A 162 15.79 -4.93 3.33
N VAL A 163 15.19 -4.38 4.38
CA VAL A 163 13.77 -3.98 4.37
C VAL A 163 13.53 -2.90 3.31
N ALA A 164 14.35 -1.85 3.27
CA ALA A 164 14.22 -0.79 2.27
C ALA A 164 14.47 -1.27 0.83
N GLU A 165 15.37 -2.23 0.65
CA GLU A 165 15.61 -2.86 -0.65
C GLU A 165 14.39 -3.65 -1.12
N ALA A 166 13.76 -4.44 -0.25
CA ALA A 166 12.52 -5.16 -0.58
C ALA A 166 11.38 -4.20 -0.94
N VAL A 167 11.23 -3.09 -0.19
CA VAL A 167 10.25 -2.04 -0.48
C VAL A 167 10.50 -1.42 -1.87
N ARG A 168 11.74 -1.06 -2.17
CA ARG A 168 12.11 -0.45 -3.46
C ARG A 168 11.95 -1.42 -4.63
N LEU A 169 12.34 -2.68 -4.44
CA LEU A 169 12.29 -3.73 -5.46
C LEU A 169 10.85 -3.98 -5.94
N LEU A 170 9.89 -3.84 -5.02
CA LEU A 170 8.48 -4.08 -5.25
C LEU A 170 7.69 -2.78 -5.36
N ASP A 171 8.31 -1.63 -5.67
CA ASP A 171 7.57 -0.37 -5.84
C ASP A 171 7.11 -0.19 -7.29
N PRO A 172 5.79 -0.21 -7.59
CA PRO A 172 5.29 -0.08 -8.96
C PRO A 172 5.57 1.29 -9.60
N ARG A 173 5.96 2.30 -8.81
CA ARG A 173 6.38 3.62 -9.31
C ARG A 173 7.83 3.61 -9.77
N VAL A 174 8.64 2.69 -9.25
CA VAL A 174 10.00 2.41 -9.73
C VAL A 174 9.96 1.43 -10.91
N ASP A 175 9.06 0.45 -10.85
CA ASP A 175 8.91 -0.58 -11.86
C ASP A 175 7.44 -0.72 -12.32
N PRO A 176 7.05 -0.03 -13.41
CA PRO A 176 5.68 -0.07 -13.91
C PRO A 176 5.20 -1.46 -14.35
N GLN A 177 6.09 -2.44 -14.54
CA GLN A 177 5.69 -3.82 -14.86
C GLN A 177 5.03 -4.54 -13.68
N LEU A 178 5.10 -3.95 -12.48
CA LEU A 178 4.36 -4.40 -11.30
C LEU A 178 2.91 -3.88 -11.27
N GLN A 179 2.46 -3.11 -12.25
CA GLN A 179 1.06 -2.70 -12.38
C GLN A 179 0.26 -3.80 -13.10
N ILE A 180 -0.12 -4.87 -12.38
CA ILE A 180 -0.94 -5.96 -12.91
C ILE A 180 -2.41 -5.54 -12.80
N GLN A 181 -3.13 -5.59 -13.92
CA GLN A 181 -4.53 -5.22 -13.98
C GLN A 181 -5.38 -6.15 -13.11
N GLU A 182 -6.15 -5.57 -12.18
CA GLU A 182 -7.10 -6.31 -11.34
C GLU A 182 -8.54 -6.22 -11.90
N ILE A 183 -8.89 -5.06 -12.46
CA ILE A 183 -10.26 -4.71 -12.83
C ILE A 183 -10.38 -4.32 -14.31
N TRP A 184 -11.61 -4.36 -14.81
CA TRP A 184 -12.02 -3.87 -16.12
C TRP A 184 -11.42 -4.61 -17.32
N TYR A 185 -11.16 -5.91 -17.17
CA TYR A 185 -10.88 -6.74 -18.35
C TYR A 185 -12.11 -6.77 -19.24
N SER A 186 -11.95 -6.60 -20.56
CA SER A 186 -13.07 -6.58 -21.49
C SER A 186 -13.78 -7.94 -21.56
N THR A 187 -15.09 -7.94 -21.81
CA THR A 187 -15.82 -9.17 -22.20
C THR A 187 -15.67 -9.51 -23.68
N ASP A 188 -15.00 -8.66 -24.47
CA ASP A 188 -14.57 -8.99 -25.83
C ASP A 188 -13.42 -10.03 -25.78
N PRO A 189 -13.53 -11.18 -26.48
CA PRO A 189 -12.53 -12.24 -26.42
C PRO A 189 -11.13 -11.82 -26.88
N ALA A 190 -11.02 -10.97 -27.90
CA ALA A 190 -9.73 -10.57 -28.45
C ALA A 190 -9.02 -9.59 -27.51
N ALA A 191 -9.75 -8.59 -27.01
CA ALA A 191 -9.25 -7.64 -26.03
C ALA A 191 -8.88 -8.34 -24.70
N PHE A 192 -9.73 -9.25 -24.22
CA PHE A 192 -9.41 -10.04 -23.02
C PHE A 192 -8.15 -10.87 -23.21
N ARG A 193 -8.03 -11.58 -24.34
CA ARG A 193 -6.86 -12.43 -24.60
C ARG A 193 -5.56 -11.62 -24.59
N SER A 194 -5.56 -10.46 -25.24
CA SER A 194 -4.40 -9.57 -25.26
C SER A 194 -4.02 -9.09 -23.85
N ALA A 195 -4.98 -8.51 -23.11
CA ALA A 195 -4.74 -8.00 -21.77
C ALA A 195 -4.39 -9.13 -20.77
N GLY A 196 -5.05 -10.28 -20.87
CA GLY A 196 -4.81 -11.43 -20.01
C GLY A 196 -3.42 -12.03 -20.22
N GLN A 197 -2.96 -12.16 -21.46
CA GLN A 197 -1.60 -12.63 -21.76
C GLN A 197 -0.53 -11.65 -21.25
N GLU A 198 -0.74 -10.35 -21.44
CA GLU A 198 0.17 -9.32 -20.93
C GLU A 198 0.30 -9.39 -19.40
N ASN A 199 -0.84 -9.39 -18.69
CA ASN A 199 -0.86 -9.42 -17.24
C ASN A 199 -0.38 -10.76 -16.67
N PHE A 200 -0.56 -11.87 -17.40
CA PHE A 200 0.05 -13.15 -17.07
C PHE A 200 1.59 -13.04 -17.07
N GLN A 201 2.19 -12.42 -18.09
CA GLN A 201 3.64 -12.24 -18.14
C GLN A 201 4.16 -11.29 -17.05
N ARG A 202 3.42 -10.20 -16.77
CA ARG A 202 3.73 -9.30 -15.64
C ARG A 202 3.69 -10.05 -14.30
N ALA A 203 2.71 -10.92 -14.09
CA ALA A 203 2.60 -11.75 -12.88
C ALA A 203 3.77 -12.75 -12.75
N ILE A 204 4.19 -13.42 -13.84
CA ILE A 204 5.38 -14.29 -13.83
C ILE A 204 6.63 -13.50 -13.42
N ARG A 205 6.81 -12.30 -13.96
CA ARG A 205 7.94 -11.43 -13.62
C ARG A 205 7.87 -10.99 -12.15
N ALA A 206 6.71 -10.57 -11.67
CA ALA A 206 6.49 -10.15 -10.30
C ALA A 206 6.75 -11.30 -9.30
N MET A 207 6.43 -12.57 -9.64
CA MET A 207 6.85 -13.72 -8.82
C MET A 207 8.38 -13.83 -8.69
N GLY A 208 9.12 -13.53 -9.77
CA GLY A 208 10.58 -13.48 -9.75
C GLY A 208 11.11 -12.42 -8.78
N LEU A 209 10.56 -11.20 -8.84
CA LEU A 209 10.93 -10.12 -7.92
C LEU A 209 10.55 -10.42 -6.47
N LEU A 210 9.38 -11.00 -6.23
CA LEU A 210 8.96 -11.39 -4.89
C LEU A 210 9.93 -12.40 -4.27
N ASN A 211 10.45 -13.36 -5.06
CA ASN A 211 11.41 -14.29 -4.49
C ASN A 211 12.87 -13.83 -4.43
N GLN A 212 13.23 -12.75 -5.13
CA GLN A 212 14.38 -11.94 -4.76
C GLN A 212 14.16 -11.22 -3.42
N ALA A 213 13.00 -10.57 -3.22
CA ALA A 213 12.66 -9.90 -1.96
C ALA A 213 12.64 -10.87 -0.76
N ILE A 214 12.07 -12.06 -0.93
CA ILE A 214 12.10 -13.13 0.07
C ILE A 214 13.54 -13.47 0.45
N ALA A 215 14.43 -13.67 -0.53
CA ALA A 215 15.84 -13.99 -0.27
C ALA A 215 16.57 -12.85 0.47
N VAL A 216 16.30 -11.59 0.11
CA VAL A 216 16.85 -10.41 0.79
C VAL A 216 16.44 -10.36 2.26
N LEU A 217 15.15 -10.56 2.55
CA LEU A 217 14.63 -10.52 3.92
C LEU A 217 15.09 -11.74 4.73
N GLN A 218 15.07 -12.94 4.16
CA GLN A 218 15.57 -14.17 4.81
C GLN A 218 17.02 -14.05 5.26
N LYS A 219 17.88 -13.44 4.45
CA LYS A 219 19.30 -13.26 4.77
C LYS A 219 19.52 -12.44 6.04
N VAL A 220 18.62 -11.52 6.37
CA VAL A 220 18.73 -10.66 7.55
C VAL A 220 17.81 -11.08 8.69
N GLU A 221 17.02 -12.15 8.53
CA GLU A 221 16.15 -12.68 9.58
C GLU A 221 16.89 -12.93 10.92
N PRO A 222 18.12 -13.48 10.95
CA PRO A 222 18.86 -13.65 12.20
C PRO A 222 19.22 -12.34 12.91
N LEU A 223 19.16 -11.19 12.21
CA LEU A 223 19.43 -9.87 12.78
C LEU A 223 18.18 -9.23 13.41
N ARG A 224 16.99 -9.84 13.24
CA ARG A 224 15.70 -9.27 13.67
C ARG A 224 15.64 -9.02 15.17
N ASP A 225 16.15 -9.94 15.98
CA ASP A 225 16.11 -9.80 17.44
C ASP A 225 17.18 -8.85 18.00
N ALA A 226 18.22 -8.55 17.20
CA ALA A 226 19.24 -7.56 17.53
C ALA A 226 18.85 -6.12 17.14
N GLU A 227 17.78 -5.93 16.36
CA GLU A 227 17.28 -4.60 16.00
C GLU A 227 16.56 -3.96 17.20
N GLU A 228 17.10 -2.85 17.68
CA GLU A 228 16.58 -2.12 18.85
C GLU A 228 15.22 -1.46 18.56
N SER A 229 14.97 -1.06 17.32
CA SER A 229 13.71 -0.39 16.96
C SER A 229 12.57 -1.39 16.80
N THR A 230 11.61 -1.34 17.72
CA THR A 230 10.35 -2.10 17.64
C THR A 230 9.61 -1.84 16.32
N ARG A 231 9.59 -0.60 15.82
CA ARG A 231 9.02 -0.23 14.52
C ARG A 231 9.69 -0.97 13.34
N TRP A 232 11.02 -0.99 13.29
CA TRP A 232 11.74 -1.67 12.21
C TRP A 232 11.55 -3.19 12.25
N ARG A 233 11.48 -3.78 13.45
CA ARG A 233 11.11 -5.20 13.61
C ARG A 233 9.72 -5.48 13.05
N ALA A 234 8.73 -4.65 13.39
CA ALA A 234 7.37 -4.79 12.89
C ALA A 234 7.26 -4.65 11.36
N ASN A 235 7.98 -3.67 10.78
CA ASN A 235 8.06 -3.49 9.33
C ASN A 235 8.65 -4.73 8.65
N PHE A 236 9.74 -5.29 9.18
CA PHE A 236 10.33 -6.51 8.67
C PHE A 236 9.37 -7.70 8.76
N ASP A 237 8.78 -7.92 9.94
CA ASP A 237 7.90 -9.07 10.19
C ASP A 237 6.67 -9.04 9.25
N LEU A 238 6.07 -7.85 9.06
CA LEU A 238 4.96 -7.65 8.14
C LEU A 238 5.38 -7.81 6.68
N ALA A 239 6.47 -7.14 6.25
CA ALA A 239 6.94 -7.22 4.87
C ALA A 239 7.30 -8.65 4.48
N TYR A 240 7.94 -9.41 5.39
CA TYR A 240 8.31 -10.79 5.14
C TYR A 240 7.08 -11.69 4.98
N ALA A 241 6.08 -11.53 5.84
CA ALA A 241 4.80 -12.24 5.70
C ALA A 241 4.10 -11.90 4.36
N GLN A 242 4.09 -10.62 3.98
CA GLN A 242 3.48 -10.13 2.75
C GLN A 242 4.16 -10.69 1.50
N VAL A 243 5.49 -10.65 1.39
CA VAL A 243 6.16 -11.14 0.16
C VAL A 243 5.93 -12.64 -0.06
N LEU A 244 5.86 -13.43 1.02
CA LEU A 244 5.51 -14.85 0.95
C LEU A 244 4.06 -15.03 0.48
N ALA A 245 3.13 -14.29 1.07
CA ALA A 245 1.70 -14.36 0.73
C ALA A 245 1.42 -13.91 -0.71
N TYR A 246 2.06 -12.82 -1.14
CA TYR A 246 1.85 -12.24 -2.47
C TYR A 246 2.35 -13.18 -3.56
N ARG A 247 3.40 -13.97 -3.28
CA ARG A 247 3.87 -14.97 -4.25
C ARG A 247 2.85 -16.10 -4.42
N VAL A 248 2.24 -16.57 -3.34
CA VAL A 248 1.14 -17.54 -3.41
C VAL A 248 -0.06 -16.98 -4.17
N ARG A 249 -0.45 -15.74 -3.87
CA ARG A 249 -1.57 -15.06 -4.55
C ARG A 249 -1.32 -14.83 -6.04
N LEU A 250 -0.10 -14.48 -6.43
CA LEU A 250 0.26 -14.36 -7.84
C LEU A 250 0.20 -15.70 -8.56
N PHE A 251 0.61 -16.79 -7.90
CA PHE A 251 0.39 -18.11 -8.48
C PHE A 251 -1.10 -18.39 -8.70
N GLN A 252 -1.94 -18.09 -7.72
CA GLN A 252 -3.40 -18.23 -7.84
C GLN A 252 -3.99 -17.33 -8.94
N PHE A 253 -3.45 -16.11 -9.11
CA PHE A 253 -3.78 -15.23 -10.24
C PHE A 253 -3.45 -15.91 -11.58
N LEU A 254 -2.26 -16.52 -11.72
CA LEU A 254 -1.85 -17.21 -12.93
C LEU A 254 -2.79 -18.39 -13.27
N LEU A 255 -3.20 -19.16 -12.26
CA LEU A 255 -4.16 -20.26 -12.44
C LEU A 255 -5.53 -19.75 -12.91
N ALA A 256 -6.04 -18.71 -12.24
CA ALA A 256 -7.32 -18.10 -12.59
C ALA A 256 -7.29 -17.50 -14.00
N MET A 257 -6.21 -16.80 -14.36
CA MET A 257 -6.01 -16.18 -15.67
C MET A 257 -5.90 -17.22 -16.78
N ASP A 258 -5.08 -18.27 -16.63
CA ASP A 258 -4.98 -19.34 -17.65
C ASP A 258 -6.29 -20.10 -17.83
N SER A 259 -7.02 -20.36 -16.74
CA SER A 259 -8.36 -20.96 -16.81
C SER A 259 -9.36 -20.06 -17.55
N HIS A 260 -9.35 -18.76 -17.27
CA HIS A 260 -10.26 -17.81 -17.92
C HIS A 260 -9.89 -17.56 -19.39
N LEU A 261 -8.60 -17.54 -19.73
CA LEU A 261 -8.13 -17.48 -21.12
C LEU A 261 -8.50 -18.73 -21.92
N THR A 262 -8.55 -19.90 -21.27
CA THR A 262 -8.86 -21.18 -21.92
C THR A 262 -10.37 -21.36 -22.11
N ASN A 263 -11.15 -21.09 -21.06
CA ASN A 263 -12.60 -21.37 -21.06
C ASN A 263 -13.43 -20.19 -21.56
N PHE A 264 -12.96 -18.96 -21.33
CA PHE A 264 -13.61 -17.69 -21.66
C PHE A 264 -15.15 -17.72 -21.58
N PRO A 265 -15.73 -17.85 -20.37
CA PRO A 265 -17.17 -17.96 -20.21
C PRO A 265 -17.88 -16.69 -20.67
N GLU A 266 -19.11 -16.84 -21.17
CA GLU A 266 -19.99 -15.68 -21.37
C GLU A 266 -20.45 -15.12 -20.02
N PRO A 267 -20.59 -13.79 -19.86
CA PRO A 267 -21.20 -13.20 -18.68
C PRO A 267 -22.60 -13.74 -18.45
N LYS A 268 -22.91 -14.11 -17.20
CA LYS A 268 -24.24 -14.57 -16.79
C LYS A 268 -25.22 -13.41 -16.86
N ASN A 269 -24.82 -12.23 -16.39
CA ASN A 269 -25.59 -11.02 -16.56
C ASN A 269 -25.19 -10.30 -17.84
N LYS A 270 -26.14 -10.18 -18.78
CA LYS A 270 -25.94 -9.51 -20.08
C LYS A 270 -25.64 -8.01 -19.99
N GLN A 271 -25.91 -7.37 -18.85
CA GLN A 271 -25.52 -5.98 -18.62
C GLN A 271 -24.03 -5.85 -18.29
N ASN A 272 -23.40 -6.90 -17.77
CA ASN A 272 -21.99 -6.87 -17.43
C ASN A 272 -21.12 -6.88 -18.68
N ASN A 273 -20.15 -5.98 -18.69
CA ASN A 273 -19.25 -5.73 -19.82
C ASN A 273 -17.77 -5.82 -19.42
N THR A 274 -17.48 -6.27 -18.18
CA THR A 274 -16.12 -6.45 -17.70
C THR A 274 -15.96 -7.71 -16.86
N TRP A 275 -14.74 -8.21 -16.80
CA TRP A 275 -14.26 -9.19 -15.85
C TRP A 275 -13.29 -8.51 -14.87
N ASN A 276 -13.43 -8.83 -13.58
CA ASN A 276 -12.55 -8.39 -12.50
C ASN A 276 -12.00 -9.62 -11.79
N ILE A 277 -10.73 -9.63 -11.44
CA ILE A 277 -10.17 -10.68 -10.59
C ILE A 277 -10.11 -10.17 -9.16
N GLY A 278 -10.47 -11.01 -8.19
CA GLY A 278 -10.47 -10.64 -6.77
C GLY A 278 -9.90 -11.73 -5.88
N ARG A 279 -9.39 -11.31 -4.73
CA ARG A 279 -8.84 -12.17 -3.67
C ARG A 279 -9.97 -12.93 -2.96
N VAL A 280 -9.79 -14.23 -2.74
CA VAL A 280 -10.76 -15.12 -2.08
C VAL A 280 -10.09 -16.10 -1.14
N GLN A 281 -10.85 -16.67 -0.19
CA GLN A 281 -10.36 -17.68 0.74
C GLN A 281 -10.07 -19.04 0.05
N GLU A 282 -10.92 -19.41 -0.92
CA GLU A 282 -10.80 -20.67 -1.66
C GLU A 282 -9.66 -20.60 -2.68
N MET A 283 -8.71 -21.53 -2.60
CA MET A 283 -7.62 -21.64 -3.57
C MET A 283 -7.97 -22.63 -4.68
N LEU A 284 -7.54 -22.30 -5.89
CA LEU A 284 -7.57 -23.19 -7.04
C LEU A 284 -6.48 -24.25 -6.92
N VAL A 285 -6.82 -25.49 -7.30
CA VAL A 285 -5.87 -26.58 -7.45
C VAL A 285 -5.25 -26.51 -8.85
N PRO A 286 -3.93 -26.43 -8.98
CA PRO A 286 -3.29 -26.33 -10.29
C PRO A 286 -3.39 -27.64 -11.06
N THR A 287 -3.59 -27.55 -12.38
CA THR A 287 -3.45 -28.70 -13.29
C THR A 287 -1.98 -28.95 -13.64
N GLU A 288 -1.62 -30.17 -14.08
CA GLU A 288 -0.25 -30.47 -14.52
C GLU A 288 0.25 -29.53 -15.63
N ARG A 289 -0.64 -29.13 -16.55
CA ARG A 289 -0.32 -28.15 -17.60
C ARG A 289 0.09 -26.80 -17.00
N GLN A 290 -0.66 -26.31 -16.00
CA GLN A 290 -0.39 -25.02 -15.37
C GLN A 290 0.89 -25.03 -14.55
N ILE A 291 1.21 -26.15 -13.88
CA ILE A 291 2.49 -26.31 -13.17
C ILE A 291 3.65 -26.18 -14.17
N LYS A 292 3.57 -26.87 -15.32
CA LYS A 292 4.59 -26.79 -16.38
C LYS A 292 4.70 -25.38 -16.98
N LEU A 293 3.56 -24.70 -17.20
CA LEU A 293 3.52 -23.36 -17.78
C LEU A 293 4.17 -22.31 -16.88
N THR A 294 3.84 -22.36 -15.59
CA THR A 294 4.32 -21.38 -14.59
C THR A 294 5.73 -21.71 -14.10
N LYS A 295 6.18 -22.96 -14.26
CA LYS A 295 7.47 -23.48 -13.77
C LYS A 295 7.65 -23.29 -12.25
N VAL A 296 6.54 -23.32 -11.52
CA VAL A 296 6.56 -23.15 -10.07
C VAL A 296 6.70 -24.48 -9.37
N ASP A 297 7.54 -24.51 -8.33
CA ASP A 297 7.61 -25.59 -7.37
C ASP A 297 6.44 -25.49 -6.38
N THR A 298 5.53 -26.46 -6.45
CA THR A 298 4.32 -26.51 -5.62
C THR A 298 4.62 -26.79 -4.15
N ASP A 299 5.67 -27.56 -3.85
CA ASP A 299 6.06 -27.86 -2.47
C ASP A 299 6.68 -26.63 -1.82
N GLN A 300 7.48 -25.88 -2.59
CA GLN A 300 7.97 -24.58 -2.17
C GLN A 300 6.81 -23.62 -1.88
N LEU A 301 5.82 -23.52 -2.78
CA LEU A 301 4.67 -22.64 -2.56
C LEU A 301 3.82 -23.01 -1.35
N ASN A 302 3.56 -24.31 -1.15
CA ASN A 302 2.82 -24.79 0.03
C ASN A 302 3.59 -24.47 1.32
N SER A 303 4.91 -24.62 1.31
CA SER A 303 5.78 -24.21 2.42
C SER A 303 5.73 -22.70 2.65
N GLN A 304 5.75 -21.89 1.59
CA GLN A 304 5.62 -20.43 1.67
C GLN A 304 4.25 -19.99 2.18
N LEU A 305 3.17 -20.67 1.81
CA LEU A 305 1.83 -20.42 2.32
C LEU A 305 1.76 -20.69 3.84
N ALA A 306 2.26 -21.85 4.29
CA ALA A 306 2.29 -22.19 5.71
C ALA A 306 3.11 -21.15 6.51
N LEU A 307 4.28 -20.78 5.99
CA LEU A 307 5.14 -19.77 6.60
C LEU A 307 4.49 -18.38 6.60
N ALA A 308 3.84 -17.96 5.52
CA ALA A 308 3.13 -16.68 5.45
C ALA A 308 2.05 -16.58 6.53
N ARG A 309 1.23 -17.62 6.70
CA ARG A 309 0.21 -17.68 7.76
C ARG A 309 0.84 -17.57 9.14
N GLN A 310 1.90 -18.34 9.39
CA GLN A 310 2.64 -18.29 10.66
C GLN A 310 3.20 -16.89 10.93
N LYS A 311 3.79 -16.23 9.93
CA LYS A 311 4.39 -14.89 10.06
C LYS A 311 3.32 -13.82 10.27
N PHE A 312 2.17 -13.88 9.61
CA PHE A 312 1.07 -12.95 9.90
C PHE A 312 0.51 -13.13 11.32
N GLU A 313 0.33 -14.37 11.78
CA GLU A 313 -0.08 -14.61 13.16
C GLU A 313 0.98 -14.16 14.17
N PHE A 314 2.27 -14.30 13.83
CA PHE A 314 3.36 -13.74 14.62
C PHE A 314 3.28 -12.21 14.69
N VAL A 315 3.06 -11.50 13.57
CA VAL A 315 2.89 -10.04 13.57
C VAL A 315 1.72 -9.63 14.46
N LYS A 316 0.58 -10.31 14.34
CA LYS A 316 -0.61 -10.02 15.16
C LYS A 316 -0.35 -10.17 16.66
N LYS A 317 0.37 -11.22 17.04
CA LYS A 317 0.70 -11.55 18.43
C LYS A 317 1.77 -10.62 19.00
N THR A 318 2.79 -10.29 18.22
CA THR A 318 3.97 -9.53 18.67
C THR A 318 3.74 -8.02 18.65
N HIS A 319 2.89 -7.55 17.74
CA HIS A 319 2.57 -6.13 17.57
C HIS A 319 1.07 -5.85 17.75
N PRO A 320 0.43 -6.31 18.84
CA PRO A 320 -1.02 -6.21 19.00
C PRO A 320 -1.46 -4.73 19.07
N ASN A 321 -2.70 -4.45 18.64
CA ASN A 321 -3.29 -3.10 18.66
C ASN A 321 -2.47 -2.04 17.90
N THR A 322 -1.76 -2.44 16.85
CA THR A 322 -0.99 -1.54 15.98
C THR A 322 -1.45 -1.66 14.51
N PRO A 323 -1.11 -0.70 13.64
CA PRO A 323 -1.35 -0.80 12.20
C PRO A 323 -0.78 -2.08 11.58
N TRP A 324 0.37 -2.57 12.07
CA TRP A 324 0.98 -3.81 11.57
C TRP A 324 0.10 -5.03 11.83
N SER A 325 -0.44 -5.17 13.04
CA SER A 325 -1.36 -6.26 13.38
C SER A 325 -2.69 -6.15 12.63
N ASN A 326 -3.24 -4.93 12.50
CA ASN A 326 -4.44 -4.70 11.69
C ASN A 326 -4.19 -5.11 10.22
N ARG A 327 -3.07 -4.66 9.61
CA ARG A 327 -2.73 -5.04 8.24
C ARG A 327 -2.50 -6.54 8.10
N ALA A 328 -1.81 -7.19 9.04
CA ALA A 328 -1.63 -8.64 9.02
C ALA A 328 -2.97 -9.40 9.09
N GLN A 329 -3.91 -8.94 9.93
CA GLN A 329 -5.27 -9.49 9.99
C GLN A 329 -6.03 -9.27 8.68
N PHE A 330 -5.93 -8.06 8.11
CA PHE A 330 -6.52 -7.74 6.82
C PHE A 330 -6.03 -8.69 5.73
N GLU A 331 -4.71 -8.92 5.64
CA GLU A 331 -4.11 -9.84 4.66
C GLU A 331 -4.62 -11.27 4.82
N LEU A 332 -4.78 -11.76 6.06
CA LEU A 332 -5.36 -13.09 6.31
C LEU A 332 -6.84 -13.16 5.90
N ASN A 333 -7.61 -12.09 6.11
CA ASN A 333 -9.03 -12.02 5.77
C ASN A 333 -9.30 -12.00 4.27
N GLN A 334 -8.38 -11.47 3.47
CA GLN A 334 -8.47 -11.50 2.00
C GLN A 334 -8.36 -12.92 1.44
N GLY A 335 -7.67 -13.81 2.15
CA GLY A 335 -7.35 -15.15 1.66
C GLY A 335 -6.15 -15.15 0.71
N PHE A 336 -5.92 -16.31 0.10
CA PHE A 336 -4.76 -16.57 -0.76
C PHE A 336 -5.16 -16.96 -2.18
N GLY A 337 -6.43 -17.28 -2.42
CA GLY A 337 -6.95 -17.62 -3.73
C GLY A 337 -7.31 -16.39 -4.56
N MET A 338 -7.54 -16.63 -5.85
CA MET A 338 -7.94 -15.61 -6.82
C MET A 338 -9.06 -16.16 -7.70
N LYS A 339 -10.05 -15.31 -8.00
CA LYS A 339 -11.21 -15.69 -8.80
C LYS A 339 -11.70 -14.53 -9.66
N PHE A 340 -12.19 -14.84 -10.86
CA PHE A 340 -12.87 -13.88 -11.72
C PHE A 340 -14.34 -13.68 -11.33
N PHE A 341 -14.77 -12.44 -11.41
CA PHE A 341 -16.12 -11.96 -11.20
C PHE A 341 -16.53 -11.12 -12.40
N GLU A 342 -17.78 -11.28 -12.84
CA GLU A 342 -18.37 -10.37 -13.83
C GLU A 342 -18.68 -9.02 -13.18
N GLY A 343 -18.53 -7.94 -13.93
CA GLY A 343 -18.79 -6.58 -13.47
C GLY A 343 -19.33 -5.68 -14.58
N PHE A 344 -19.97 -4.60 -14.15
CA PHE A 344 -20.42 -3.53 -15.02
C PHE A 344 -19.53 -2.31 -14.84
N ARG A 345 -19.00 -1.79 -15.94
CA ARG A 345 -18.35 -0.48 -16.02
C ARG A 345 -19.15 0.39 -16.96
N ASP A 346 -19.63 1.52 -16.46
CA ASP A 346 -20.43 2.45 -17.26
C ASP A 346 -19.65 2.93 -18.50
N PRO A 347 -20.12 2.68 -19.74
CA PRO A 347 -19.43 3.09 -20.96
C PRO A 347 -19.24 4.61 -21.08
N ARG A 348 -20.00 5.40 -20.31
CA ARG A 348 -19.81 6.85 -20.23
C ARG A 348 -18.41 7.22 -19.76
N TYR A 349 -17.77 6.42 -18.90
CA TYR A 349 -16.38 6.67 -18.47
C TYR A 349 -15.39 6.79 -19.64
N ASP A 350 -15.64 6.17 -20.80
CA ASP A 350 -14.72 6.25 -21.95
C ASP A 350 -15.04 7.45 -22.88
N LYS A 351 -16.27 7.97 -22.82
CA LYS A 351 -16.76 8.98 -23.77
C LYS A 351 -16.72 10.39 -23.21
N ILE A 352 -17.06 10.56 -21.93
CA ILE A 352 -17.31 11.88 -21.34
C ILE A 352 -16.27 12.30 -20.32
N THR A 353 -15.39 11.40 -19.86
CA THR A 353 -14.36 11.76 -18.87
C THR A 353 -13.42 12.87 -19.35
N SER A 354 -13.16 12.95 -20.66
CA SER A 354 -12.38 14.05 -21.26
C SER A 354 -13.07 15.42 -21.20
N GLU A 355 -14.39 15.46 -21.00
CA GLU A 355 -15.18 16.68 -20.85
C GLU A 355 -15.34 17.13 -19.39
N ILE A 356 -14.98 16.25 -18.44
CA ILE A 356 -15.15 16.50 -17.00
C ILE A 356 -14.05 17.44 -16.53
N LYS A 357 -14.47 18.51 -15.84
CA LYS A 357 -13.55 19.43 -15.16
C LYS A 357 -13.35 18.94 -13.73
N PHE A 358 -12.24 18.26 -13.50
CA PHE A 358 -11.85 17.83 -12.17
C PHE A 358 -11.55 19.03 -11.26
N PRO A 359 -11.84 18.94 -9.96
CA PRO A 359 -11.39 19.95 -9.01
C PRO A 359 -9.87 19.96 -8.98
N THR A 360 -9.28 21.14 -8.82
CA THR A 360 -7.87 21.26 -8.45
C THR A 360 -7.74 20.79 -7.00
N LEU A 361 -6.94 19.75 -6.79
CA LEU A 361 -6.53 19.28 -5.47
C LEU A 361 -5.24 19.99 -5.06
#